data_AF-A0A972D5Y9-F1
#
_entry.id   AF-A0A972D5Y9-F1
#
_cell.length_a   1.000
_cell.length_b   1.000
_cell.length_c   1.000
_cell.angle_alpha   90.00
_cell.angle_beta   90.00
_cell.angle_gamma   90.00
#
_symmetry.space_group_name_H-M   'P 1'
#
loop_
_entity.id
_entity.type
_entity.pdbx_description
1 polymer ?
#
loop_
_entity_poly.entity_id
_entity_poly.type
_entity_poly.pdbx_seq_one_letter_code
_entity_poly.pdbx_strand_id
1 'polypeptide(L)' 'KFVEDILRDSVLALRSDSRIKWFRVEVESYESIHNHSAFASHVETR' A
#
# COMPACT_ATOMS: atom_id res chain seq x y z
N LYS A 1 -5.65 -4.56 10.83
CA LYS A 1 -5.61 -3.61 9.68
C LYS A 1 -5.68 -4.44 8.43
N PHE A 2 -6.59 -4.12 7.53
CA PHE A 2 -6.68 -4.80 6.24
C PHE A 2 -5.58 -4.31 5.29
N VAL A 3 -5.40 -4.99 4.14
CA VAL A 3 -4.39 -4.60 3.14
C VAL A 3 -4.60 -3.17 2.66
N GLU A 4 -5.85 -2.70 2.60
CA GLU A 4 -6.25 -1.35 2.23
C GLU A 4 -5.87 -0.31 3.29
N ASP A 5 -5.90 -0.67 4.58
CA ASP A 5 -5.48 0.23 5.65
C ASP A 5 -3.98 0.46 5.63
N ILE A 6 -3.20 -0.61 5.44
CA ILE A 6 -1.74 -0.51 5.29
C ILE A 6 -1.39 0.29 4.05
N LEU A 7 -2.04 0.00 2.91
CA LEU A 7 -1.83 0.75 1.68
C LEU A 7 -2.12 2.24 1.88
N ARG A 8 -3.25 2.58 2.50
CA ARG A 8 -3.67 3.96 2.75
C ARG A 8 -2.64 4.70 3.61
N ASP A 9 -2.23 4.10 4.72
CA ASP A 9 -1.27 4.71 5.64
C ASP A 9 0.08 4.94 4.95
N SER A 10 0.57 3.98 4.16
CA SER A 10 1.81 4.11 3.37
C SER A 10 1.70 5.21 2.31
N VAL A 11 0.59 5.28 1.57
CA VAL A 11 0.35 6.31 0.55
C VAL A 11 0.32 7.70 1.18
N LEU A 12 -0.37 7.87 2.32
CA LEU A 12 -0.45 9.16 3.01
C LEU A 12 0.93 9.60 3.54
N ALA A 13 1.71 8.68 4.09
CA ALA A 13 3.08 8.95 4.52
C ALA A 13 3.96 9.41 3.35
N LEU A 14 3.95 8.68 2.22
CA LEU A 14 4.76 9.03 1.04
C LEU A 14 4.32 10.36 0.41
N ARG A 15 3.01 10.66 0.39
CA ARG A 15 2.47 11.95 -0.08
C ARG A 15 2.95 13.15 0.74
N SER A 16 3.28 12.94 2.01
CA SER A 16 3.74 14.01 2.90
C SER A 16 5.19 14.43 2.66
N ASP A 17 5.99 13.59 1.99
CA ASP A 17 7.38 13.91 1.65
C ASP A 17 7.45 14.59 0.27
N SER A 18 7.72 15.90 0.26
CA SER A 18 7.79 16.72 -0.97
C SER A 18 8.95 16.36 -1.90
N ARG A 19 9.93 15.56 -1.42
CA ARG A 19 11.08 15.11 -2.22
C ARG A 19 10.73 13.91 -3.10
N ILE A 20 9.68 13.16 -2.75
CA ILE A 20 9.25 11.97 -3.49
C ILE A 20 8.42 12.43 -4.70
N LYS A 21 8.97 12.25 -5.90
CA LYS A 21 8.31 12.60 -7.17
C LYS A 21 7.43 11.48 -7.72
N TRP A 22 7.75 10.25 -7.36
CA TRP A 22 7.04 9.08 -7.81
C TRP A 22 7.16 7.96 -6.78
N PHE A 23 6.10 7.18 -6.63
CA PHE A 23 6.16 5.97 -5.84
C PHE A 23 5.11 4.94 -6.28
N ARG A 24 5.39 3.68 -5.92
CA ARG A 24 4.48 2.55 -5.99
C ARG A 24 4.45 1.88 -4.61
N VAL A 25 3.26 1.58 -4.12
CA VAL A 25 3.06 0.77 -2.92
C VAL A 25 2.28 -0.48 -3.30
N GLU A 26 2.76 -1.62 -2.85
CA GLU A 26 2.11 -2.92 -3.00
C GLU A 26 2.04 -3.56 -1.62
N VAL A 27 0.87 -4.06 -1.25
CA VAL A 27 0.63 -4.74 0.02
C VAL A 27 0.04 -6.10 -0.32
N GLU A 28 0.72 -7.14 0.14
CA GLU A 28 0.26 -8.52 0.07
C GLU A 28 0.16 -9.08 1.50
N SER A 29 -0.96 -9.71 1.82
CA SER A 29 -1.16 -10.40 3.09
C SER A 29 -1.58 -11.84 2.82
N TYR A 30 -0.77 -12.79 3.30
CA TYR A 30 -1.15 -14.20 3.33
C TYR A 30 -2.14 -14.42 4.46
N GLU A 31 -3.37 -14.82 4.13
CA GLU A 31 -4.44 -14.91 5.10
C GLU A 31 -4.31 -16.17 5.97
N SER A 32 -4.42 -16.01 7.29
CA SER A 32 -4.21 -17.14 8.22
C SER A 32 -5.35 -18.16 8.24
N ILE A 33 -6.53 -17.81 7.71
CA ILE A 33 -7.72 -18.67 7.65
C ILE A 33 -8.20 -18.95 6.22
N HIS A 34 -7.49 -18.47 5.20
CA HIS A 34 -7.80 -18.74 3.79
C HIS A 34 -6.53 -19.18 3.04
N ASN A 35 -6.67 -19.97 1.97
CA ASN A 35 -5.53 -20.42 1.15
C ASN A 35 -5.31 -19.50 -0.07
N HIS A 36 -5.27 -18.20 0.17
CA HIS A 36 -4.92 -17.19 -0.83
C HIS A 36 -4.36 -15.93 -0.17
N SER A 37 -3.77 -15.06 -0.98
CA SER A 37 -3.32 -13.74 -0.53
C SER A 37 -4.39 -12.68 -0.79
N ALA A 38 -4.56 -11.76 0.15
CA ALA A 38 -5.20 -10.47 -0.10
C ALA A 38 -4.16 -9.48 -0.65
N PHE A 39 -4.54 -8.69 -1.65
CA PHE A 39 -3.61 -7.79 -2.35
C PHE A 39 -4.22 -6.41 -2.60
N ALA A 40 -3.41 -5.37 -2.44
CA ALA A 40 -3.76 -4.01 -2.84
C ALA A 40 -2.52 -3.26 -3.34
N SER A 41 -2.70 -2.37 -4.34
CA SER A 41 -1.61 -1.59 -4.91
C SER A 41 -2.02 -0.17 -5.27
N HIS A 42 -1.10 0.78 -5.15
CA HIS A 42 -1.26 2.17 -5.58
C HIS A 42 0.01 2.67 -6.27
N VAL A 43 -0.16 3.41 -7.36
CA VAL A 43 0.93 4.10 -8.08
C VAL A 43 0.58 5.57 -8.16
N GLU A 44 1.54 6.44 -7.84
CA GLU A 44 1.39 7.88 -7.94
C GLU A 44 2.62 8.52 -8.57
N THR A 45 2.38 9.43 -9.51
CA THR A 45 3.40 10.33 -10.08
C THR A 45 2.95 11.75 -9.81
N ARG A 46 3.85 12.61 -9.31
CA ARG A 46 3.62 14.03 -9.05
C ARG A 46 4.51 14.92 -9.90
#